data_AF-A0A662H9X1-F1
#
_entry.id   AF-A0A662H9X1-F1
#
_cell.length_a   1.000
_cell.length_b   1.000
_cell.length_c   1.000
_cell.angle_alpha   90.00
_cell.angle_beta   90.00
_cell.angle_gamma   90.00
#
_symmetry.space_group_name_H-M   'P 1'
#
loop_
_entity.id
_entity.type
_entity.pdbx_description
1 polymer ?
#
loop_
_entity_poly.entity_id
_entity_poly.type
_entity_poly.pdbx_seq_one_letter_code
_entity_poly.pdbx_strand_id
1 'polypeptide(L)'
;GEPLYYLGPIVVRTGAIYGFIEVSLKLGLLLSATLLFTSLTNPRDLLRSLESELGFPKHISFMVSLSLRLLRVFEKDLAEIQLIRKSRGFRATPITLSDWESLISPLLNLGLERGRWIGIAAELRGFSLRKIKKTCLKLGLNDYFLLFLLLIEIVFSTILQLKS
;
A
#
# COMPACT_ATOMS: atom_id res chain seq x y z
N GLY A 1 -16.30 -18.46 -31.84
CA GLY A 1 -16.56 -19.56 -30.91
C GLY A 1 -17.97 -20.05 -31.12
N GLU A 2 -18.15 -21.35 -31.27
CA GLU A 2 -19.45 -21.97 -31.53
C GLU A 2 -20.46 -21.63 -30.40
N PRO A 3 -21.69 -21.20 -30.74
CA PRO A 3 -22.71 -20.88 -29.75
C PRO A 3 -23.28 -22.17 -29.16
N LEU A 4 -23.23 -22.33 -27.84
CA LEU A 4 -23.65 -23.56 -27.15
C LEU A 4 -25.07 -23.44 -26.59
N TYR A 5 -25.52 -22.23 -26.23
CA TYR A 5 -26.89 -21.95 -25.78
C TYR A 5 -27.37 -20.56 -26.22
N TYR A 6 -28.62 -20.49 -26.66
CA TYR A 6 -29.37 -19.27 -26.94
C TYR A 6 -30.38 -19.05 -25.80
N LEU A 7 -30.18 -18.01 -25.00
CA LEU A 7 -31.17 -17.53 -24.03
C LEU A 7 -31.62 -16.14 -24.49
N GLY A 8 -32.57 -16.11 -25.43
CA GLY A 8 -33.09 -14.87 -26.02
C GLY A 8 -31.97 -14.03 -26.69
N PRO A 9 -31.82 -12.73 -26.40
CA PRO A 9 -30.80 -11.88 -27.02
C PRO A 9 -29.36 -12.16 -26.53
N ILE A 10 -29.18 -13.07 -25.57
CA ILE A 10 -27.87 -13.40 -24.98
C ILE A 10 -27.40 -14.73 -25.55
N VAL A 11 -26.32 -14.67 -26.35
CA VAL A 11 -25.69 -15.84 -26.95
C VAL A 11 -24.45 -16.20 -26.13
N VAL A 12 -24.51 -17.31 -25.40
CA VAL A 12 -23.36 -17.82 -24.65
C VAL A 12 -22.48 -18.62 -25.61
N ARG A 13 -21.33 -18.03 -25.96
CA ARG A 13 -20.31 -18.66 -26.80
C ARG A 13 -19.35 -19.47 -25.93
N THR A 14 -18.91 -20.63 -26.39
CA THR A 14 -17.85 -21.43 -25.74
C THR A 14 -16.60 -20.62 -25.42
N GLY A 15 -16.17 -19.77 -26.38
CA GLY A 15 -15.03 -18.87 -26.18
C GLY A 15 -15.23 -17.85 -25.05
N ALA A 16 -16.47 -17.47 -24.72
CA ALA A 16 -16.75 -16.58 -23.60
C ALA A 16 -16.54 -17.28 -22.25
N ILE A 17 -16.85 -18.58 -22.16
CA ILE A 17 -16.65 -19.37 -20.94
C ILE A 17 -15.15 -19.57 -20.67
N TYR A 18 -14.37 -19.92 -21.70
CA TYR A 18 -12.90 -20.05 -21.57
C TYR A 18 -12.25 -18.72 -21.21
N GLY A 19 -12.62 -17.62 -21.87
CA GLY A 19 -12.12 -16.29 -21.54
C GLY A 19 -12.50 -15.84 -20.12
N PHE A 20 -13.72 -16.17 -19.68
CA PHE A 20 -14.15 -15.86 -18.31
C PHE A 20 -13.34 -16.62 -17.26
N ILE A 21 -13.09 -17.92 -17.47
CA ILE A 21 -12.26 -18.73 -16.58
C ILE A 21 -10.83 -18.20 -16.52
N GLU A 22 -10.25 -17.87 -17.68
CA GLU A 22 -8.88 -17.35 -17.77
C GLU A 22 -8.73 -16.01 -17.02
N VAL A 23 -9.64 -15.06 -17.25
CA VAL A 23 -9.61 -13.75 -16.58
C VAL A 23 -9.86 -13.90 -15.08
N SER A 24 -10.81 -14.75 -14.69
CA SER A 24 -11.10 -14.99 -13.26
C SER A 24 -9.89 -15.57 -12.54
N LEU A 25 -9.19 -16.53 -13.16
CA LEU A 25 -7.99 -17.14 -12.60
C LEU A 25 -6.84 -16.12 -12.49
N LYS A 26 -6.63 -15.30 -13.53
CA LYS A 26 -5.63 -14.21 -13.51
C LYS A 26 -5.90 -13.21 -12.39
N LEU A 27 -7.15 -12.76 -12.24
CA LEU A 27 -7.54 -11.84 -11.17
C LEU A 27 -7.36 -12.47 -9.80
N GLY A 28 -7.74 -13.74 -9.62
CA GLY A 28 -7.53 -14.48 -8.38
C GLY A 28 -6.06 -14.58 -7.99
N LEU A 29 -5.18 -14.83 -8.96
CA LEU A 29 -3.73 -14.95 -8.75
C LEU A 29 -3.08 -13.60 -8.42
N LEU A 30 -3.50 -12.51 -9.09
CA LEU A 30 -3.04 -11.15 -8.77
C LEU A 30 -3.45 -10.71 -7.36
N LEU A 31 -4.70 -10.98 -6.98
CA LEU A 31 -5.21 -10.66 -5.65
C LEU A 31 -4.49 -11.46 -4.56
N SER A 32 -4.31 -12.76 -4.75
CA SER A 32 -3.62 -13.60 -3.77
C SER A 32 -2.15 -13.20 -3.60
N ALA A 33 -1.44 -12.94 -4.71
CA ALA A 33 -0.05 -12.46 -4.66
C ALA A 33 0.06 -11.11 -3.92
N THR A 34 -0.86 -10.17 -4.19
CA THR A 34 -0.89 -8.87 -3.51
C THR A 34 -1.19 -9.01 -2.01
N LEU A 35 -2.14 -9.88 -1.64
CA LEU A 35 -2.46 -10.16 -0.24
C LEU A 35 -1.28 -10.80 0.51
N LEU A 36 -0.60 -11.77 -0.09
CA LEU A 36 0.60 -12.37 0.49
C LEU A 36 1.70 -11.32 0.70
N PHE A 37 1.95 -10.49 -0.32
CA PHE A 37 2.95 -9.43 -0.24
C PHE A 37 2.66 -8.42 0.89
N THR A 38 1.42 -7.94 0.96
CA THR A 38 0.98 -6.97 1.98
C THR A 38 0.95 -7.57 3.39
N SER A 39 0.64 -8.87 3.53
CA SER A 39 0.59 -9.54 4.84
C SER A 39 1.97 -9.90 5.39
N LEU A 40 2.92 -10.29 4.53
CA LEU A 40 4.29 -10.65 4.97
C LEU A 40 5.19 -9.43 5.16
N THR A 41 4.92 -8.33 4.44
CA THR A 41 5.85 -7.20 4.38
C THR A 41 5.37 -6.03 5.23
N ASN A 42 6.19 -5.63 6.21
CA ASN A 42 5.96 -4.38 6.91
C ASN A 42 6.34 -3.19 6.01
N PRO A 43 5.48 -2.17 5.86
CA PRO A 43 5.72 -1.05 4.94
C PRO A 43 6.96 -0.22 5.34
N ARG A 44 7.29 -0.19 6.64
CA ARG A 44 8.50 0.46 7.16
C ARG A 44 9.79 -0.25 6.74
N ASP A 45 9.76 -1.59 6.71
CA ASP A 45 10.94 -2.39 6.35
C ASP A 45 11.13 -2.41 4.84
N LEU A 46 10.03 -2.38 4.08
CA LEU A 46 10.05 -2.12 2.63
C LEU A 46 10.75 -0.79 2.32
N LEU A 47 10.36 0.32 2.97
CA LEU A 47 10.98 1.63 2.74
C LEU A 47 12.47 1.66 3.09
N ARG A 48 12.86 0.97 4.17
CA ARG A 48 14.29 0.84 4.55
C ARG A 48 15.07 0.08 3.49
N SER A 49 14.51 -1.02 2.99
CA SER A 49 15.10 -1.82 1.91
C SER A 49 15.24 -0.99 0.62
N LEU A 50 14.22 -0.19 0.26
CA LEU A 50 14.31 0.74 -0.87
C LEU A 50 15.38 1.82 -0.66
N GLU A 51 15.54 2.37 0.55
CA GLU A 51 16.58 3.35 0.88
C GLU A 51 17.98 2.73 0.78
N SER A 52 18.17 1.50 1.26
CA SER A 52 19.48 0.85 1.32
C SER A 52 19.92 0.25 -0.02
N GLU A 53 19.00 -0.41 -0.74
CA GLU A 53 19.31 -1.19 -1.95
C GLU A 53 19.07 -0.39 -3.24
N LEU A 54 17.94 0.31 -3.35
CA LEU A 54 17.62 1.14 -4.53
C LEU A 54 18.24 2.54 -4.49
N GLY A 55 18.87 2.93 -3.37
CA GLY A 55 19.53 4.23 -3.24
C GLY A 55 18.55 5.41 -3.17
N PHE A 56 17.33 5.17 -2.68
CA PHE A 56 16.31 6.22 -2.56
C PHE A 56 16.82 7.41 -1.71
N PRO A 57 16.51 8.68 -2.09
CA PRO A 57 16.97 9.83 -1.32
C PRO A 57 16.52 9.78 0.13
N LYS A 58 17.47 10.01 1.06
CA LYS A 58 17.23 9.94 2.52
C LYS A 58 16.03 10.77 3.01
N HIS A 59 15.78 11.90 2.34
CA HIS A 59 14.70 12.82 2.67
C HIS A 59 13.34 12.18 2.40
N ILE A 60 13.18 11.53 1.24
CA ILE A 60 11.90 10.92 0.84
C ILE A 60 11.61 9.71 1.72
N SER A 61 12.58 8.81 1.91
CA SER A 61 12.40 7.65 2.80
C SER A 61 12.02 8.06 4.23
N PHE A 62 12.68 9.09 4.76
CA PHE A 62 12.34 9.65 6.06
C PHE A 62 10.92 10.22 6.09
N MET A 63 10.54 11.02 5.10
CA MET A 63 9.20 11.62 5.02
C MET A 63 8.11 10.55 4.95
N VAL A 64 8.28 9.53 4.11
CA VAL A 64 7.28 8.45 3.96
C VAL A 64 7.21 7.59 5.22
N SER A 65 8.34 7.23 5.82
CA SER A 65 8.33 6.45 7.07
C SER A 65 7.71 7.24 8.24
N LEU A 66 7.93 8.56 8.27
CA LEU A 66 7.29 9.46 9.22
C LEU A 66 5.79 9.60 8.94
N SER A 67 5.37 9.75 7.68
CA SER A 67 3.95 9.89 7.33
C SER A 67 3.17 8.63 7.68
N LEU A 68 3.71 7.43 7.43
CA LEU A 68 3.09 6.17 7.85
C LEU A 68 2.92 6.07 9.37
N ARG A 69 3.88 6.59 10.14
CA ARG A 69 3.75 6.68 11.59
C ARG A 69 2.66 7.68 11.98
N LEU A 70 2.69 8.87 11.38
CA LEU A 70 1.74 9.95 11.66
C LEU A 70 0.32 9.56 11.27
N LEU A 71 0.12 8.73 10.25
CA LEU A 71 -1.19 8.22 9.85
C LEU A 71 -1.90 7.53 11.03
N ARG A 72 -1.18 6.69 11.78
CA ARG A 72 -1.72 6.03 12.98
C ARG A 72 -2.04 7.00 14.11
N VAL A 73 -1.33 8.13 14.18
CA VAL A 73 -1.63 9.18 15.16
C VAL A 73 -2.84 10.00 14.71
N PHE A 74 -2.94 10.31 13.41
CA PHE A 74 -4.10 10.97 12.82
C PHE A 74 -5.38 10.16 13.01
N GLU A 75 -5.34 8.82 12.90
CA GLU A 75 -6.49 7.95 13.21
C GLU A 75 -6.99 8.17 14.65
N LYS A 76 -6.09 8.35 15.62
CA LYS A 76 -6.43 8.61 17.02
C LYS A 76 -6.97 10.02 17.24
N ASP A 77 -6.29 11.02 16.66
CA ASP A 77 -6.70 12.42 16.75
C ASP A 77 -8.11 12.60 16.14
N LEU A 78 -8.38 11.93 15.01
CA LEU A 78 -9.70 11.90 14.38
C LEU A 78 -10.76 11.33 15.32
N ALA A 79 -10.48 10.20 15.97
CA ALA A 79 -11.42 9.58 16.90
C ALA A 79 -11.71 10.50 18.11
N GLU A 80 -10.68 11.15 18.65
CA GLU A 80 -10.82 12.10 19.75
C GLU A 80 -11.64 13.33 19.36
N ILE A 81 -11.35 13.93 18.20
CA ILE A 81 -12.11 15.07 17.68
C ILE A 81 -13.58 14.66 17.45
N GLN A 82 -13.84 13.47 16.91
CA GLN A 82 -15.21 12.97 16.75
C GLN A 82 -15.96 12.84 18.09
N LEU A 83 -15.29 12.40 19.16
CA LEU A 83 -15.87 12.33 20.50
C LEU A 83 -16.18 13.73 21.07
N ILE A 84 -15.27 14.69 20.90
CA ILE A 84 -15.47 16.08 21.32
C ILE A 84 -16.60 16.74 20.53
N ARG A 85 -16.71 16.47 19.23
CA ARG A 85 -17.82 16.97 18.41
C ARG A 85 -19.15 16.43 18.90
N LYS A 86 -19.20 15.13 19.22
CA LYS A 86 -20.39 14.47 19.76
C LYS A 86 -20.82 15.08 21.11
N SER A 87 -19.89 15.41 22.00
CA SER A 87 -20.22 16.05 23.29
C SER A 87 -20.75 17.48 23.13
N ARG A 88 -20.35 18.18 22.08
CA ARG A 88 -20.85 19.52 21.71
C ARG A 88 -22.19 19.50 20.96
N GLY A 89 -22.83 18.33 20.82
CA GLY A 89 -24.09 18.18 20.11
C GLY A 89 -23.97 18.10 18.59
N PHE A 90 -22.75 18.10 18.05
CA PHE A 90 -22.53 17.86 16.62
C PHE A 90 -22.61 16.37 16.29
N ARG A 91 -22.94 16.07 15.03
CA ARG A 91 -22.92 14.69 14.51
C ARG A 91 -21.48 14.18 14.44
N ALA A 92 -21.30 12.88 14.70
CA ALA A 92 -19.98 12.25 14.63
C ALA A 92 -19.44 12.20 13.19
N THR A 93 -20.33 11.94 12.23
CA THR A 93 -20.04 11.99 10.80
C THR A 93 -20.59 13.30 10.21
N PRO A 94 -19.72 14.18 9.65
CA PRO A 94 -20.18 15.39 8.98
C PRO A 94 -20.91 15.01 7.69
N ILE A 95 -22.07 15.60 7.46
CA ILE A 95 -22.88 15.40 6.25
C ILE A 95 -22.90 16.69 5.41
N THR A 96 -22.91 17.84 6.09
CA THR A 96 -22.93 19.16 5.46
C THR A 96 -21.52 19.72 5.31
N LEU A 97 -21.27 20.54 4.28
CA LEU A 97 -19.99 21.25 4.10
C LEU A 97 -19.59 22.08 5.32
N SER A 98 -20.57 22.73 5.98
CA SER A 98 -20.36 23.48 7.22
C SER A 98 -19.87 22.62 8.39
N ASP A 99 -20.29 21.35 8.44
CA ASP A 99 -19.88 20.43 9.49
C ASP A 99 -18.44 19.96 9.30
N TRP A 100 -17.95 19.93 8.05
CA TRP A 100 -16.57 19.53 7.76
C TRP A 100 -15.55 20.51 8.30
N GLU A 101 -15.86 21.80 8.35
CA GLU A 101 -14.97 22.82 8.92
C GLU A 101 -14.63 22.50 10.38
N SER A 102 -15.63 22.12 11.18
CA SER A 102 -15.48 21.75 12.59
C SER A 102 -14.66 20.47 12.82
N LEU A 103 -14.44 19.65 11.79
CA LEU A 103 -13.55 18.48 11.83
C LEU A 103 -12.15 18.80 11.32
N ILE A 104 -12.09 19.45 10.16
CA ILE A 104 -10.86 19.63 9.39
C ILE A 104 -9.98 20.68 10.04
N SER A 105 -10.55 21.81 10.47
CA SER A 105 -9.80 22.91 11.10
C SER A 105 -8.95 22.45 12.30
N PRO A 106 -9.51 21.79 13.33
CA PRO A 106 -8.70 21.34 14.46
C PRO A 106 -7.70 20.26 14.06
N LEU A 107 -8.07 19.34 13.16
CA LEU A 107 -7.19 18.26 12.71
C LEU A 107 -5.96 18.79 11.94
N LEU A 108 -6.17 19.74 11.04
CA LEU A 108 -5.10 20.38 10.27
C LEU A 108 -4.19 21.20 11.17
N ASN A 109 -4.75 22.00 12.08
CA ASN A 109 -3.95 22.79 13.01
C ASN A 109 -3.05 21.89 13.88
N LEU A 110 -3.61 20.80 14.42
CA LEU A 110 -2.84 19.82 15.19
C LEU A 110 -1.76 19.14 14.34
N GLY A 111 -2.08 18.78 13.10
CA GLY A 111 -1.15 18.19 12.15
C GLY A 111 0.01 19.12 11.78
N LEU A 112 -0.28 20.40 11.51
CA LEU A 112 0.70 21.43 11.17
C LEU A 112 1.62 21.73 12.35
N GLU A 113 1.07 21.92 13.55
CA GLU A 113 1.85 22.17 14.75
C GLU A 113 2.77 20.98 15.05
N ARG A 114 2.23 19.76 15.01
CA ARG A 114 3.03 18.55 15.22
C ARG A 114 4.11 18.39 14.16
N GLY A 115 3.81 18.64 12.89
CA GLY A 115 4.78 18.62 11.79
C GLY A 115 5.92 19.60 12.02
N ARG A 116 5.61 20.83 12.45
CA ARG A 116 6.60 21.87 12.80
C ARG A 116 7.53 21.40 13.91
N TRP A 117 6.99 20.91 15.02
CA TRP A 117 7.81 20.44 16.15
C TRP A 117 8.65 19.22 15.80
N ILE A 118 8.14 18.28 15.00
CA ILE A 118 8.91 17.13 14.51
C ILE A 118 10.06 17.57 13.60
N GLY A 119 9.82 18.54 12.71
CA GLY A 119 10.86 19.12 11.85
C GLY A 119 11.99 19.75 12.67
N ILE A 120 11.64 20.64 13.61
CA ILE A 120 12.61 21.29 14.50
C ILE A 120 13.40 20.23 15.30
N ALA A 121 12.72 19.25 15.88
CA ALA A 121 13.38 18.19 16.63
C ALA A 121 14.28 17.30 15.75
N ALA A 122 13.91 17.07 14.49
CA ALA A 122 14.74 16.32 13.55
C ALA A 122 16.01 17.09 13.17
N GLU A 123 15.90 18.40 12.93
CA GLU A 123 17.06 19.26 12.67
C GLU A 123 18.01 19.34 13.87
N LEU A 124 17.47 19.51 15.08
CA LEU A 124 18.25 19.50 16.33
C LEU A 124 19.00 18.17 16.55
N ARG A 125 18.44 17.05 16.07
CA ARG A 125 19.10 15.74 16.10
C ARG A 125 20.11 15.53 14.96
N GLY A 126 20.39 16.56 14.17
CA GLY A 126 21.35 16.49 13.08
C GLY A 126 20.85 15.73 11.86
N PHE A 127 19.55 15.80 11.52
CA PHE A 127 19.00 15.14 10.33
C PHE A 127 19.76 15.47 9.04
N SER A 128 20.24 16.72 8.92
CA SER A 128 21.12 17.15 7.82
C SER A 128 22.38 16.26 7.68
N LEU A 129 22.95 15.83 8.80
CA LEU A 129 24.16 15.01 8.87
C LEU A 129 23.88 13.49 8.81
N ARG A 130 22.60 13.07 8.79
CA ARG A 130 22.22 11.64 8.71
C ARG A 130 22.76 11.03 7.41
N LYS A 131 23.59 9.99 7.55
CA LYS A 131 24.05 9.15 6.45
C LYS A 131 23.10 7.96 6.26
N ILE A 132 22.91 7.55 5.01
CA ILE A 132 22.18 6.33 4.67
C ILE A 132 23.04 5.15 5.12
N LYS A 133 22.52 4.33 6.03
CA LYS A 133 23.19 3.09 6.43
C LYS A 133 22.80 2.01 5.43
N LYS A 134 23.74 1.56 4.60
CA LYS A 134 23.55 0.37 3.77
C LYS A 134 23.47 -0.84 4.70
N THR A 135 22.28 -1.40 4.87
CA THR A 135 22.10 -2.67 5.55
C THR A 135 22.26 -3.75 4.49
N CYS A 136 23.42 -4.42 4.44
CA CYS A 136 23.56 -5.58 3.58
C CYS A 136 22.54 -6.64 4.02
N LEU A 137 21.56 -6.93 3.16
CA LEU A 137 20.63 -8.02 3.37
C LEU A 137 21.42 -9.33 3.47
N LYS A 138 21.32 -10.02 4.61
CA LYS A 138 21.87 -11.37 4.76
C LYS A 138 20.87 -12.34 4.14
N LEU A 139 21.06 -12.67 2.87
CA LEU A 139 20.25 -13.65 2.17
C LEU A 139 20.43 -15.03 2.82
N GLY A 140 19.32 -15.61 3.28
CA GLY A 140 19.29 -16.97 3.79
C GLY A 140 19.27 -18.00 2.66
N LEU A 141 19.57 -19.26 2.96
CA LEU A 141 19.49 -20.35 1.99
C LEU A 141 18.06 -20.51 1.41
N ASN A 142 17.04 -20.20 2.20
CA ASN A 142 15.65 -20.23 1.77
C ASN A 142 15.34 -19.17 0.70
N ASP A 143 16.00 -18.00 0.76
CA ASP A 143 15.80 -16.92 -0.21
C ASP A 143 16.33 -17.34 -1.58
N TYR A 144 17.48 -18.03 -1.61
CA TYR A 144 18.03 -18.58 -2.84
C TYR A 144 17.13 -19.66 -3.46
N PHE A 145 16.58 -20.55 -2.63
CA PHE A 145 15.64 -21.57 -3.11
C PHE A 145 14.38 -20.95 -3.71
N LEU A 146 13.81 -19.93 -3.05
CA LEU A 146 12.66 -19.18 -3.56
C LEU A 146 12.97 -18.45 -4.87
N LEU A 147 14.12 -17.79 -4.97
CA LEU A 147 14.55 -17.11 -6.20
C LEU A 147 14.72 -18.10 -7.37
N PHE A 148 15.29 -19.27 -7.10
CA PHE A 148 15.45 -20.32 -8.09
C PHE A 148 14.09 -20.84 -8.60
N LEU A 149 13.14 -21.08 -7.70
CA LEU A 149 11.80 -21.53 -8.05
C LEU A 149 11.03 -20.49 -8.88
N LEU A 150 11.14 -19.21 -8.53
CA LEU A 150 10.57 -18.10 -9.30
C LEU A 150 11.16 -18.02 -10.72
N LEU A 151 12.47 -18.22 -10.85
CA LEU A 151 13.14 -18.19 -12.15
C LEU A 151 12.64 -19.32 -13.06
N ILE A 152 12.44 -20.52 -12.50
CA ILE A 152 11.84 -21.65 -13.22
C ILE A 152 10.42 -21.33 -13.69
N GLU A 153 9.59 -20.73 -12.84
CA GLU A 153 8.22 -20.34 -13.19
C GLU A 153 8.20 -19.35 -14.37
N ILE A 154 9.07 -18.35 -14.36
CA ILE A 154 9.17 -17.34 -15.43
C ILE A 154 9.60 -18.00 -16.76
N VAL A 155 10.61 -18.88 -16.72
CA VAL A 155 11.07 -19.60 -17.91
C VAL A 155 9.97 -20.49 -18.47
N PHE A 156 9.23 -21.20 -17.61
CA PHE A 156 8.11 -22.02 -18.03
C PHE A 156 6.98 -21.18 -18.66
N SER A 157 6.64 -20.04 -18.07
CA SER A 157 5.64 -19.10 -18.59
C SER A 157 6.02 -18.57 -19.98
N THR A 158 7.27 -18.15 -20.17
CA THR A 158 7.76 -17.63 -21.47
C THR A 158 7.78 -18.69 -22.56
N ILE A 159 8.15 -19.93 -22.25
CA ILE A 159 8.11 -21.06 -23.20
C ILE A 159 6.66 -21.36 -23.61
N LEU A 160 5.72 -21.30 -22.67
CA LEU A 160 4.31 -21.56 -22.93
C LEU A 160 3.68 -20.43 -23.78
N GLN A 161 4.06 -19.18 -23.55
CA GLN A 161 3.68 -18.04 -24.40
C GLN A 161 4.27 -18.12 -25.81
N LEU A 162 5.48 -18.66 -25.98
CA LEU A 162 6.10 -18.81 -27.30
C LEU A 162 5.49 -19.94 -28.13
N LYS A 163 4.83 -20.90 -27.47
CA LYS A 163 4.22 -22.09 -28.09
C LYS A 163 2.73 -21.95 -28.38
N SER A 164 2.07 -20.96 -27.76
CA SER A 164 0.67 -20.57 -28.01
C SER A 164 0.56 -19.58 -29.16
#